data_AF-A0A511QGX4-F1
#
_entry.id   AF-A0A511QGX4-F1
#
_cell.length_a   1.000
_cell.length_b   1.000
_cell.length_c   1.000
_cell.angle_alpha   90.00
_cell.angle_beta   90.00
_cell.angle_gamma   90.00
#
_symmetry.space_group_name_H-M   'P 1'
#
loop_
_entity.id
_entity.type
_entity.pdbx_description
1 polymer ?
#
loop_
_entity_poly.entity_id
_entity_poly.type
_entity_poly.pdbx_seq_one_letter_code
_entity_poly.pdbx_strand_id
1 'polypeptide(L)'
;MTFDERQQENDRILITSALAHYQPAKTSDGSERAIFSIDNHPTKRKHRRITPQTMHATSTRNKGVSRLNCSEDVFEHLKVQRTIKALSPIVASWLVYRYGENPPQTLLPLLIEAVMDQLPLTKCRKKTQQNVRLMLTERLSRREFDDCLQRHLFESMGVSEQAYYASYAKHNTNITKQIQALDQQSLLAFFQCHNDSSESK
;
A
#
# COMPACT_ATOMS: atom_id res chain seq x y z
N MET A 1 0.71 2.56 -25.97
CA MET A 1 0.99 1.92 -24.69
C MET A 1 2.20 1.02 -24.87
N THR A 2 3.32 1.35 -24.23
CA THR A 2 4.58 0.59 -24.33
C THR A 2 4.47 -0.73 -23.55
N PHE A 3 5.41 -1.66 -23.76
CA PHE A 3 5.50 -2.90 -22.98
C PHE A 3 5.60 -2.60 -21.47
N ASP A 4 6.44 -1.63 -21.12
CA ASP A 4 6.65 -1.21 -19.73
C ASP A 4 5.38 -0.64 -19.09
N GLU A 5 4.59 0.15 -19.83
CA GLU A 5 3.33 0.70 -19.34
C GLU A 5 2.28 -0.39 -19.08
N ARG A 6 2.21 -1.41 -19.96
CA ARG A 6 1.31 -2.56 -19.75
C ARG A 6 1.73 -3.38 -18.54
N GLN A 7 3.03 -3.60 -18.37
CA GLN A 7 3.56 -4.34 -17.24
C GLN A 7 3.26 -3.63 -15.92
N GLN A 8 3.52 -2.31 -15.86
CA GLN A 8 3.20 -1.50 -14.68
C GLN A 8 1.71 -1.53 -14.35
N GLU A 9 0.83 -1.50 -15.35
CA GLU A 9 -0.61 -1.59 -15.11
C GLU A 9 -1.03 -2.96 -14.57
N ASN A 10 -0.43 -4.05 -15.06
CA ASN A 10 -0.66 -5.38 -14.52
C ASN A 10 -0.21 -5.48 -13.05
N ASP A 11 0.96 -4.93 -12.72
CA ASP A 11 1.49 -4.91 -11.35
C ASP A 11 0.59 -4.08 -10.43
N ARG A 12 0.06 -2.94 -10.91
CA ARG A 12 -0.94 -2.13 -10.18
C ARG A 12 -2.18 -2.93 -9.83
N ILE A 13 -2.76 -3.64 -10.81
CA ILE A 13 -3.96 -4.47 -10.61
C ILE A 13 -3.67 -5.57 -9.60
N LEU A 14 -2.51 -6.22 -9.74
CA LEU A 14 -2.09 -7.30 -8.86
C LEU A 14 -1.91 -6.82 -7.41
N ILE A 15 -1.19 -5.71 -7.20
CA ILE A 15 -0.98 -5.13 -5.87
C ILE A 15 -2.31 -4.66 -5.27
N THR A 16 -3.16 -3.99 -6.05
CA THR A 16 -4.46 -3.50 -5.58
C THR A 16 -5.34 -4.65 -5.12
N SER A 17 -5.42 -5.73 -5.91
CA SER A 17 -6.19 -6.92 -5.54
C SER A 17 -5.64 -7.62 -4.30
N ALA A 18 -4.31 -7.66 -4.13
CA ALA A 18 -3.68 -8.25 -2.96
C ALA A 18 -3.79 -7.39 -1.67
N LEU A 19 -3.99 -6.09 -1.81
CA LEU A 19 -4.15 -5.15 -0.69
C LEU A 19 -5.62 -4.81 -0.37
N ALA A 20 -6.56 -5.27 -1.19
CA ALA A 20 -7.99 -5.10 -0.93
C ALA A 20 -8.40 -5.84 0.36
N HIS A 21 -9.22 -5.18 1.19
CA HIS A 21 -9.78 -5.83 2.37
C HIS A 21 -10.89 -6.78 1.92
N TYR A 22 -10.59 -8.08 1.87
CA TYR A 22 -11.61 -9.07 1.60
C TYR A 22 -12.61 -9.11 2.76
N GLN A 23 -13.81 -8.55 2.56
CA GLN A 23 -14.93 -8.78 3.47
C GLN A 23 -15.54 -10.14 3.13
N PRO A 24 -15.49 -11.14 4.02
CA PRO A 24 -16.19 -12.38 3.77
C PRO A 24 -17.69 -12.11 3.73
N ALA A 25 -18.38 -12.71 2.76
CA ALA A 25 -19.83 -12.66 2.69
C ALA A 25 -20.41 -13.19 4.01
N LYS A 26 -21.13 -12.33 4.75
CA LYS A 26 -21.85 -12.74 5.94
C LYS A 26 -22.95 -13.71 5.52
N THR A 27 -22.86 -14.97 5.94
CA THR A 27 -23.96 -15.92 5.80
C THR A 27 -25.07 -15.58 6.79
N SER A 28 -26.30 -16.02 6.51
CA SER A 28 -27.50 -15.73 7.31
C SER A 28 -27.45 -16.25 8.75
N ASP A 29 -26.45 -17.06 9.09
CA ASP A 29 -26.16 -17.57 10.43
C ASP A 29 -25.20 -16.68 11.25
N GLY A 30 -24.73 -15.56 10.68
CA GLY A 30 -23.82 -14.63 11.34
C GLY A 30 -22.39 -15.17 11.50
N SER A 31 -22.05 -16.30 10.88
CA SER A 31 -20.70 -16.84 10.94
C SER A 31 -19.79 -16.19 9.89
N GLU A 32 -18.70 -15.59 10.37
CA GLU A 32 -17.66 -15.04 9.49
C GLU A 32 -16.84 -16.21 8.92
N ARG A 33 -16.94 -16.46 7.61
CA ARG A 33 -15.90 -17.23 6.92
C ARG A 33 -14.67 -16.35 6.72
N ALA A 34 -13.96 -16.02 7.80
CA ALA A 34 -12.62 -15.45 7.66
C ALA A 34 -11.71 -16.50 7.00
N ILE A 35 -11.37 -16.31 5.72
CA ILE A 35 -10.31 -17.09 5.06
C ILE A 35 -8.94 -16.69 5.66
N PHE A 36 -8.84 -15.48 6.22
CA PHE A 36 -7.66 -15.01 6.95
C PHE A 36 -8.06 -14.31 8.25
N SER A 37 -8.00 -15.04 9.37
CA SER A 37 -7.63 -14.44 10.65
C SER A 37 -6.18 -14.87 10.90
N ILE A 38 -5.24 -13.97 10.61
CA ILE A 38 -3.87 -14.07 11.12
C ILE A 38 -3.83 -13.28 12.42
N ASP A 39 -4.65 -13.67 13.39
CA ASP A 39 -4.51 -13.17 14.74
C ASP A 39 -3.34 -13.91 15.40
N ASN A 40 -2.17 -13.28 15.37
CA ASN A 40 -1.05 -13.60 16.26
C ASN A 40 -1.43 -13.19 17.69
N HIS A 41 -2.33 -13.93 18.32
CA HIS A 41 -2.54 -13.86 19.76
C HIS A 41 -1.86 -15.04 20.46
N PRO A 42 -0.96 -14.80 21.42
CA PRO A 42 -0.38 -15.86 22.22
C PRO A 42 -1.46 -16.37 23.18
N THR A 43 -2.17 -17.42 22.80
CA THR A 43 -3.11 -18.09 23.71
C THR A 43 -2.31 -18.87 24.75
N LYS A 44 -2.25 -18.31 25.96
CA LYS A 44 -1.75 -18.96 27.18
C LYS A 44 -2.48 -20.30 27.38
N ARG A 45 -1.83 -21.42 27.05
CA ARG A 45 -2.32 -22.77 27.35
C ARG A 45 -2.17 -23.04 28.86
N LYS A 46 -3.29 -23.15 29.58
CA LYS A 46 -3.31 -23.74 30.93
C LYS A 46 -3.19 -25.26 30.81
N HIS A 47 -2.15 -25.83 31.42
CA HIS A 47 -1.96 -27.27 31.58
C HIS A 47 -3.11 -27.89 32.37
N ARG A 48 -3.78 -28.90 31.79
CA ARG A 48 -4.53 -29.91 32.54
C ARG A 48 -4.13 -31.30 32.03
N ARG A 49 -3.82 -32.19 32.98
CA ARG A 49 -3.32 -33.57 32.80
C ARG A 49 -4.18 -34.37 31.81
N ILE A 50 -3.52 -35.08 30.90
CA ILE A 50 -4.12 -36.00 29.91
C ILE A 50 -3.94 -37.44 30.41
N THR A 51 -5.05 -38.15 30.64
CA THR A 51 -5.14 -39.61 30.64
C THR A 51 -5.19 -40.12 29.20
N PRO A 52 -4.61 -41.29 28.87
CA PRO A 52 -4.54 -41.74 27.48
C PRO A 52 -5.87 -42.35 27.05
N GLN A 53 -6.67 -41.60 26.31
CA GLN A 53 -7.78 -42.15 25.53
C GLN A 53 -7.38 -42.21 24.06
N THR A 54 -7.68 -43.35 23.47
CA THR A 54 -7.52 -43.79 22.08
C THR A 54 -7.75 -42.65 21.09
N MET A 55 -6.73 -42.34 20.27
CA MET A 55 -6.82 -41.31 19.23
C MET A 55 -7.74 -41.78 18.10
N HIS A 56 -9.04 -41.55 18.23
CA HIS A 56 -9.90 -41.41 17.05
C HIS A 56 -9.72 -39.99 16.52
N ALA A 57 -8.91 -39.86 15.46
CA ALA A 57 -8.76 -38.62 14.73
C ALA A 57 -10.05 -38.34 13.95
N THR A 58 -11.04 -37.74 14.62
CA THR A 58 -12.23 -37.21 13.96
C THR A 58 -11.79 -36.01 13.15
N SER A 59 -11.71 -36.18 11.82
CA SER A 59 -11.43 -35.07 10.89
C SER A 59 -12.54 -34.03 11.00
N THR A 60 -12.27 -32.94 11.73
CA THR A 60 -13.10 -31.72 11.77
C THR A 60 -13.03 -30.89 10.48
N ARG A 61 -12.29 -31.38 9.47
CA ARG A 61 -11.99 -30.66 8.25
C ARG A 61 -13.14 -30.77 7.25
N ASN A 62 -13.90 -29.68 7.10
CA ASN A 62 -14.82 -29.51 5.98
C ASN A 62 -14.04 -29.65 4.67
N LYS A 63 -14.33 -30.72 3.90
CA LYS A 63 -13.58 -31.13 2.69
C LYS A 63 -13.45 -30.03 1.61
N GLY A 64 -14.25 -28.96 1.66
CA GLY A 64 -14.20 -27.84 0.73
C GLY A 64 -13.33 -26.64 1.15
N VAL A 65 -13.13 -26.40 2.45
CA VAL A 65 -12.41 -25.20 2.94
C VAL A 65 -10.91 -25.29 2.63
N SER A 66 -10.34 -26.50 2.67
CA SER A 66 -8.94 -26.69 2.36
C SER A 66 -8.58 -26.52 0.89
N ARG A 67 -9.51 -26.72 -0.05
CA ARG A 67 -9.24 -26.48 -1.48
C ARG A 67 -9.19 -24.99 -1.79
N LEU A 68 -10.03 -24.20 -1.12
CA LEU A 68 -10.05 -22.74 -1.24
C LEU A 68 -8.80 -22.09 -0.61
N ASN A 69 -8.34 -22.60 0.55
CA ASN A 69 -7.13 -22.09 1.21
C ASN A 69 -5.81 -22.50 0.52
N CYS A 70 -5.88 -23.37 -0.49
CA CYS A 70 -4.73 -23.83 -1.26
C CYS A 70 -4.94 -23.57 -2.77
N SER A 71 -5.75 -22.58 -3.12
CA SER A 71 -5.87 -22.13 -4.51
C SER A 71 -4.63 -21.33 -4.92
N GLU A 72 -4.34 -21.32 -6.22
CA GLU A 72 -3.25 -20.51 -6.80
C GLU A 72 -3.42 -19.04 -6.43
N ASP A 73 -4.65 -18.52 -6.46
CA ASP A 73 -4.98 -17.13 -6.12
C ASP A 73 -4.59 -16.77 -4.67
N VAL A 74 -4.76 -17.70 -3.73
CA VAL A 74 -4.36 -17.51 -2.33
C VAL A 74 -2.84 -17.48 -2.19
N PHE A 75 -2.14 -18.36 -2.91
CA PHE A 75 -0.68 -18.35 -2.90
C PHE A 75 -0.11 -17.09 -3.54
N GLU A 76 -0.71 -16.64 -4.64
CA GLU A 76 -0.29 -15.42 -5.32
C GLU A 76 -0.55 -14.18 -4.44
N HIS A 77 -1.70 -14.09 -3.78
CA HIS A 77 -1.98 -13.05 -2.78
C HIS A 77 -0.91 -13.01 -1.67
N LEU A 78 -0.58 -14.17 -1.08
CA LEU A 78 0.46 -14.26 -0.06
C LEU A 78 1.85 -13.95 -0.60
N LYS A 79 2.14 -14.32 -1.86
CA LYS A 79 3.40 -14.01 -2.54
C LYS A 79 3.55 -12.50 -2.69
N VAL A 80 2.54 -11.82 -3.24
CA VAL A 80 2.52 -10.35 -3.38
C VAL A 80 2.72 -9.66 -2.03
N GLN A 81 2.03 -10.09 -0.98
CA GLN A 81 2.21 -9.51 0.37
C GLN A 81 3.62 -9.72 0.93
N ARG A 82 4.25 -10.88 0.67
CA ARG A 82 5.64 -11.14 1.07
C ARG A 82 6.61 -10.29 0.27
N THR A 83 6.40 -10.18 -1.04
CA THR A 83 7.20 -9.31 -1.93
C THR A 83 7.17 -7.88 -1.40
N ILE A 84 5.98 -7.31 -1.15
CA ILE A 84 5.86 -5.93 -0.63
C ILE A 84 6.61 -5.78 0.70
N LYS A 85 6.53 -6.76 1.61
CA LYS A 85 7.24 -6.73 2.90
C LYS A 85 8.77 -6.85 2.76
N ALA A 86 9.27 -7.41 1.65
CA ALA A 86 10.69 -7.55 1.38
C ALA A 86 11.30 -6.29 0.72
N LEU A 87 10.48 -5.39 0.18
CA LEU A 87 10.94 -4.14 -0.42
C LEU A 87 11.47 -3.16 0.63
N SER A 88 12.19 -2.14 0.17
CA SER A 88 12.65 -1.07 1.07
C SER A 88 11.47 -0.38 1.77
N PRO A 89 11.63 0.11 3.02
CA PRO A 89 10.52 0.63 3.80
C PRO A 89 9.71 1.72 3.09
N ILE A 90 10.39 2.66 2.41
CA ILE A 90 9.74 3.75 1.69
C ILE A 90 8.91 3.22 0.51
N VAL A 91 9.45 2.27 -0.26
CA VAL A 91 8.76 1.66 -1.40
C VAL A 91 7.56 0.84 -0.94
N ALA A 92 7.74 0.00 0.08
CA ALA A 92 6.66 -0.79 0.65
C ALA A 92 5.54 0.12 1.20
N SER A 93 5.90 1.17 1.95
CA SER A 93 4.97 2.17 2.44
C SER A 93 4.25 2.90 1.29
N TRP A 94 4.95 3.25 0.21
CA TRP A 94 4.34 3.89 -0.95
C TRP A 94 3.30 3.00 -1.62
N LEU A 95 3.63 1.73 -1.89
CA LEU A 95 2.71 0.80 -2.53
C LEU A 95 1.45 0.57 -1.68
N VAL A 96 1.62 0.37 -0.37
CA VAL A 96 0.51 0.24 0.57
C VAL A 96 -0.33 1.52 0.61
N TYR A 97 0.32 2.67 0.63
CA TYR A 97 -0.35 3.97 0.64
C TYR A 97 -1.15 4.25 -0.63
N ARG A 98 -0.56 3.95 -1.79
CA ARG A 98 -1.11 4.29 -3.09
C ARG A 98 -2.23 3.34 -3.48
N TYR A 99 -2.02 2.04 -3.32
CA TYR A 99 -2.88 0.99 -3.86
C TYR A 99 -3.74 0.29 -2.78
N GLY A 100 -3.48 0.52 -1.50
CA GLY A 100 -4.35 0.03 -0.43
C GLY A 100 -5.65 0.83 -0.32
N GLU A 101 -6.74 0.17 0.04
CA GLU A 101 -8.04 0.84 0.24
C GLU A 101 -8.00 1.79 1.44
N ASN A 102 -7.49 1.29 2.58
CA ASN A 102 -7.42 2.02 3.85
C ASN A 102 -5.98 2.04 4.38
N PRO A 103 -5.09 2.85 3.80
CA PRO A 103 -3.71 2.90 4.24
C PRO A 103 -3.60 3.47 5.66
N PRO A 104 -2.69 2.95 6.50
CA PRO A 104 -2.46 3.50 7.83
C PRO A 104 -2.07 4.99 7.76
N GLN A 105 -2.73 5.83 8.56
CA GLN A 105 -2.44 7.27 8.62
C GLN A 105 -0.99 7.57 9.03
N THR A 106 -0.33 6.63 9.72
CA THR A 106 1.07 6.71 10.11
C THR A 106 2.04 6.73 8.93
N LEU A 107 1.62 6.31 7.73
CA LEU A 107 2.46 6.32 6.53
C LEU A 107 2.64 7.73 5.96
N LEU A 108 1.64 8.61 6.14
CA LEU A 108 1.63 9.93 5.52
C LEU A 108 2.83 10.79 5.93
N PRO A 109 3.18 10.97 7.22
CA PRO A 109 4.37 11.73 7.62
C PRO A 109 5.67 11.17 7.05
N LEU A 110 5.79 9.84 6.98
CA LEU A 110 6.98 9.16 6.46
C LEU A 110 7.16 9.44 4.96
N LEU A 111 6.07 9.35 4.20
CA LEU A 111 6.10 9.63 2.75
C LEU A 111 6.33 11.12 2.47
N ILE A 112 5.80 12.01 3.32
CA ILE A 112 6.07 13.45 3.22
C ILE A 112 7.57 13.71 3.36
N GLU A 113 8.25 13.18 4.38
CA GLU A 113 9.70 13.36 4.52
C GLU A 113 10.45 12.80 3.32
N ALA A 114 10.14 11.57 2.92
CA ALA A 114 10.84 10.90 1.82
C ALA A 114 10.76 11.69 0.50
N VAL A 115 9.60 12.28 0.19
CA VAL A 115 9.44 13.12 -1.01
C VAL A 115 10.07 14.50 -0.81
N MET A 116 9.96 15.10 0.38
CA MET A 116 10.59 16.40 0.69
C MET A 116 12.11 16.37 0.54
N ASP A 117 12.77 15.29 0.96
CA ASP A 117 14.22 15.12 0.85
C ASP A 117 14.72 15.07 -0.61
N GLN A 118 13.87 14.66 -1.54
CA GLN A 118 14.20 14.58 -2.97
C GLN A 118 13.85 15.87 -3.75
N LEU A 119 13.15 16.82 -3.13
CA LEU A 119 12.80 18.08 -3.78
C LEU A 119 13.98 19.07 -3.74
N PRO A 120 14.20 19.84 -4.82
CA PRO A 120 15.29 20.82 -4.90
C PRO A 120 14.98 22.10 -4.09
N LEU A 121 14.93 21.98 -2.76
CA LEU A 121 14.51 23.04 -1.83
C LEU A 121 15.65 23.65 -1.02
N THR A 122 16.89 23.19 -1.20
CA THR A 122 18.07 23.60 -0.41
C THR A 122 18.35 25.10 -0.44
N LYS A 123 18.01 25.78 -1.54
CA LYS A 123 18.19 27.24 -1.71
C LYS A 123 16.94 28.06 -1.34
N CYS A 124 15.84 27.42 -1.01
CA CYS A 124 14.57 28.09 -0.72
C CYS A 124 14.54 28.64 0.71
N ARG A 125 13.78 29.73 0.92
CA ARG A 125 13.53 30.27 2.28
C ARG A 125 12.70 29.27 3.10
N LYS A 126 12.86 29.28 4.43
CA LYS A 126 12.10 28.41 5.36
C LYS A 126 10.59 28.48 5.13
N LYS A 127 10.03 29.68 4.91
CA LYS A 127 8.59 29.86 4.62
C LYS A 127 8.16 29.15 3.33
N THR A 128 8.99 29.20 2.29
CA THR A 128 8.71 28.50 1.03
C THR A 128 8.75 27.00 1.23
N GLN A 129 9.75 26.48 1.96
CA GLN A 129 9.84 25.05 2.29
C GLN A 129 8.61 24.58 3.09
N GLN A 130 8.15 25.37 4.06
CA GLN A 130 6.95 25.09 4.83
C GLN A 130 5.69 25.05 3.94
N ASN A 131 5.54 26.01 3.02
CA ASN A 131 4.42 26.03 2.09
C ASN A 131 4.45 24.85 1.10
N VAL A 132 5.64 24.46 0.62
CA VAL A 132 5.80 23.27 -0.24
C VAL A 132 5.46 21.99 0.53
N ARG A 133 5.81 21.92 1.81
CA ARG A 133 5.44 20.81 2.69
C ARG A 133 3.92 20.75 2.92
N LEU A 134 3.28 21.89 3.16
CA LEU A 134 1.80 21.96 3.26
C LEU A 134 1.14 21.49 1.97
N MET A 135 1.64 21.97 0.83
CA MET A 135 1.18 21.55 -0.50
C MET A 135 1.29 20.04 -0.70
N LEU A 136 2.43 19.44 -0.34
CA LEU A 136 2.63 17.99 -0.40
C LEU A 136 1.69 17.25 0.55
N THR A 137 1.51 17.77 1.77
CA THR A 137 0.64 17.18 2.79
C THR A 137 -0.80 17.13 2.30
N GLU A 138 -1.33 18.22 1.75
CA GLU A 138 -2.68 18.27 1.19
C GLU A 138 -2.87 17.26 0.07
N ARG A 139 -1.92 17.22 -0.89
CA ARG A 139 -1.99 16.29 -2.03
C ARG A 139 -1.99 14.83 -1.59
N LEU A 140 -1.06 14.49 -0.70
CA LEU A 140 -0.98 13.12 -0.20
C LEU A 140 -2.25 12.80 0.60
N SER A 141 -2.70 13.65 1.53
CA SER A 141 -3.88 13.39 2.38
C SER A 141 -5.15 13.09 1.60
N ARG A 142 -5.37 13.81 0.49
CA ARG A 142 -6.53 13.57 -0.40
C ARG A 142 -6.31 12.40 -1.36
N ARG A 143 -5.09 11.87 -1.43
CA ARG A 143 -4.63 10.84 -2.38
C ARG A 143 -4.87 11.30 -3.82
N GLU A 144 -4.64 12.59 -4.07
CA GLU A 144 -4.82 13.24 -5.36
C GLU A 144 -3.47 13.39 -6.07
N PHE A 145 -3.29 12.60 -7.12
CA PHE A 145 -2.00 12.47 -7.79
C PHE A 145 -2.01 13.05 -9.20
N ASP A 146 -3.18 13.35 -9.74
CA ASP A 146 -3.37 13.92 -11.07
C ASP A 146 -3.41 15.45 -11.04
N ASP A 147 -2.96 16.06 -12.14
CA ASP A 147 -2.83 17.51 -12.29
C ASP A 147 -4.18 18.25 -12.39
N CYS A 148 -5.30 17.56 -12.63
CA CYS A 148 -6.60 18.21 -12.84
C CYS A 148 -7.22 18.83 -11.56
N LEU A 149 -6.74 18.44 -10.36
CA LEU A 149 -7.25 18.93 -9.07
C LEU A 149 -6.57 20.21 -8.56
N GLN A 150 -5.66 20.78 -9.36
CA GLN A 150 -4.86 21.97 -9.06
C GLN A 150 -5.68 23.24 -8.74
N ARG A 151 -6.96 23.32 -9.16
CA ARG A 151 -7.80 24.52 -9.04
C ARG A 151 -8.13 24.94 -7.59
N HIS A 152 -7.95 24.07 -6.60
CA HIS A 152 -8.25 24.39 -5.19
C HIS A 152 -7.02 24.33 -4.26
N LEU A 153 -5.83 24.07 -4.82
CA LEU A 153 -4.62 23.89 -4.01
C LEU A 153 -4.20 25.22 -3.34
N PHE A 154 -4.32 26.34 -4.06
CA PHE A 154 -4.00 27.65 -3.50
C PHE A 154 -4.92 28.04 -2.34
N GLU A 155 -6.21 27.66 -2.40
CA GLU A 155 -7.18 27.87 -1.32
C GLU A 155 -6.79 27.06 -0.07
N SER A 156 -6.46 25.78 -0.26
CA SER A 156 -6.00 24.90 0.82
C SER A 156 -4.69 25.36 1.47
N MET A 157 -3.82 26.00 0.70
CA MET A 157 -2.57 26.59 1.18
C MET A 157 -2.74 27.97 1.82
N GLY A 158 -3.92 28.59 1.70
CA GLY A 158 -4.16 29.96 2.15
C GLY A 158 -3.35 31.02 1.40
N VAL A 159 -3.07 30.79 0.11
CA VAL A 159 -2.28 31.70 -0.74
C VAL A 159 -3.17 32.24 -1.86
N SER A 160 -2.99 33.50 -2.24
CA SER A 160 -3.72 34.06 -3.38
C SER A 160 -3.35 33.33 -4.68
N GLU A 161 -4.31 33.21 -5.58
CA GLU A 161 -4.13 32.54 -6.87
C GLU A 161 -2.92 33.10 -7.65
N GLN A 162 -2.76 34.44 -7.67
CA GLN A 162 -1.61 35.10 -8.31
C GLN A 162 -0.28 34.69 -7.69
N ALA A 163 -0.18 34.65 -6.35
CA ALA A 163 1.04 34.25 -5.67
C ALA A 163 1.34 32.75 -5.87
N TYR A 164 0.29 31.92 -5.99
CA TYR A 164 0.44 30.50 -6.32
C TYR A 164 1.08 30.29 -7.69
N TYR A 165 0.51 30.87 -8.75
CA TYR A 165 1.07 30.70 -10.10
C TYR A 165 2.44 31.35 -10.27
N ALA A 166 2.70 32.46 -9.57
CA ALA A 166 4.00 33.13 -9.64
C ALA A 166 5.13 32.35 -8.94
N SER A 167 4.86 31.69 -7.81
CA SER A 167 5.91 31.15 -6.93
C SER A 167 5.81 29.66 -6.63
N TYR A 168 4.61 29.07 -6.61
CA TYR A 168 4.38 27.71 -6.11
C TYR A 168 4.02 26.71 -7.21
N ALA A 169 3.50 27.14 -8.36
CA ALA A 169 3.16 26.24 -9.47
C ALA A 169 4.36 25.38 -9.93
N LYS A 170 5.56 25.96 -10.03
CA LYS A 170 6.78 25.20 -10.37
C LYS A 170 7.12 24.15 -9.31
N HIS A 171 6.94 24.47 -8.03
CA HIS A 171 7.14 23.50 -6.96
C HIS A 171 6.09 22.38 -7.01
N ASN A 172 4.84 22.70 -7.36
CA ASN A 172 3.81 21.69 -7.56
C ASN A 172 4.15 20.73 -8.71
N THR A 173 4.63 21.24 -9.85
CA THR A 173 5.11 20.41 -10.95
C THR A 173 6.27 19.50 -10.51
N ASN A 174 7.19 20.01 -9.70
CA ASN A 174 8.27 19.19 -9.16
C ASN A 174 7.73 18.09 -8.21
N ILE A 175 6.74 18.40 -7.37
CA ILE A 175 6.06 17.38 -6.54
C ILE A 175 5.42 16.31 -7.45
N THR A 176 4.67 16.69 -8.48
CA THR A 176 4.05 15.74 -9.41
C THR A 176 5.10 14.80 -10.00
N LYS A 177 6.21 15.35 -10.49
CA LYS A 177 7.31 14.55 -11.05
C LYS A 177 7.93 13.60 -10.03
N GLN A 178 8.15 14.04 -8.79
CA GLN A 178 8.72 13.17 -7.75
C GLN A 178 7.76 12.06 -7.32
N ILE A 179 6.46 12.35 -7.21
CA ILE A 179 5.44 11.34 -6.93
C ILE A 179 5.38 10.31 -8.07
N GLN A 180 5.41 10.75 -9.32
CA GLN A 180 5.44 9.85 -10.48
C GLN A 180 6.70 8.98 -10.51
N ALA A 181 7.86 9.58 -10.24
CA ALA A 181 9.13 8.85 -10.18
C ALA A 181 9.13 7.81 -9.04
N LEU A 182 8.62 8.17 -7.86
CA LEU A 182 8.47 7.25 -6.74
C LEU A 182 7.53 6.09 -7.07
N ASP A 183 6.42 6.36 -7.76
CA ASP A 183 5.48 5.32 -8.20
C ASP A 183 6.14 4.35 -9.19
N GLN A 184 6.80 4.89 -10.22
CA GLN A 184 7.50 4.09 -11.21
C GLN A 184 8.61 3.24 -10.59
N GLN A 185 9.42 3.83 -9.71
CA GLN A 185 10.47 3.12 -8.98
C GLN A 185 9.89 2.01 -8.11
N SER A 186 8.77 2.27 -7.45
CA SER A 186 8.13 1.30 -6.55
C SER A 186 7.56 0.12 -7.31
N LEU A 187 6.92 0.35 -8.46
CA LEU A 187 6.40 -0.70 -9.33
C LEU A 187 7.53 -1.53 -9.95
N LEU A 188 8.62 -0.89 -10.39
CA LEU A 188 9.78 -1.59 -10.92
C LEU A 188 10.45 -2.48 -9.86
N ALA A 189 10.63 -1.95 -8.64
CA ALA A 189 11.21 -2.71 -7.53
C ALA A 189 10.32 -3.91 -7.15
N PHE A 190 9.00 -3.72 -7.15
CA PHE A 190 8.05 -4.80 -6.95
C PHE A 190 8.18 -5.87 -8.04
N PHE A 191 8.15 -5.47 -9.32
CA PHE A 191 8.27 -6.38 -10.45
C PHE A 191 9.53 -7.25 -10.38
N GLN A 192 10.69 -6.62 -10.15
CA GLN A 192 11.98 -7.32 -10.03
C GLN A 192 11.92 -8.36 -8.89
N CYS A 193 11.52 -7.93 -7.69
CA CYS A 193 11.47 -8.81 -6.53
C CYS A 193 10.43 -9.95 -6.67
N HIS A 194 9.28 -9.66 -7.29
CA HIS A 194 8.20 -10.64 -7.49
C HIS A 194 8.60 -11.73 -8.50
N ASN A 195 9.33 -11.35 -9.55
CA ASN A 195 9.73 -12.27 -10.60
C ASN A 195 11.00 -13.06 -10.27
N ASP A 196 11.98 -12.45 -9.59
CA ASP A 196 13.18 -13.17 -9.12
C ASP A 196 12.81 -14.32 -8.15
N SER A 197 11.72 -14.15 -7.40
CA SER A 197 11.15 -15.18 -6.53
C SER A 197 10.56 -16.38 -7.29
N SER A 198 10.36 -16.28 -8.61
CA SER A 198 9.79 -17.33 -9.48
C SER A 198 10.85 -18.17 -10.17
N GLU A 199 12.05 -17.63 -10.39
CA GLU A 199 13.14 -18.29 -11.13
C GLU A 199 14.05 -19.17 -10.26
N SER A 200 13.85 -19.18 -8.94
CA SER A 200 14.64 -20.00 -8.01
C SER A 200 14.15 -21.46 -7.86
N LYS A 201 13.63 -22.09 -8.92
CA LYS A 201 13.19 -23.50 -8.93
C LYS A 201 13.94 -24.34 -9.93
#